data_AF-A0A7W1UA91-F1
#
_entry.id   AF-A0A7W1UA91-F1
#
_cell.length_a   1.000
_cell.length_b   1.000
_cell.length_c   1.000
_cell.angle_alpha   90.00
_cell.angle_beta   90.00
_cell.angle_gamma   90.00
#
_symmetry.space_group_name_H-M   'P 1'
#
loop_
_entity.id
_entity.type
_entity.pdbx_description
1 polymer ?
#
loop_
_entity_poly.entity_id
_entity_poly.type
_entity_poly.pdbx_seq_one_letter_code
_entity_poly.pdbx_strand_id
1 'polypeptide(L)'
;MPSTQVISGSQQQARSIRTDGCDLCQSRDAVVVAEGSSAASPLVICTQCRLIYSWPLLSAPALDNFYEDSFANDPGSLQRAGDAFPPDDDRRKEETIAEQWSIKIIKRFISPRGKKVLELRARTGALTTILQAEGAEVLGVEPFQANANYARQVRGLPIVFDLPFSRFHQFPLPPDGRVDLVNVLNHHVLAHVLSPRKLLERIFAVLAPGGFLFLDEKDVLHPVRHKKRSALDSGPAHQFQLTLHTTARYIRATGFELLECELDPHRSSDFCHIRIVARKPQEGEPSPGFSPRVDVAEGPSLQAIHRRLWWLENTWRIRLARVRVKKKTQRILGRLGFTYPLTRK
;
A
#
# COMPACT_ATOMS: atom_id res chain seq x y z
N MET A 1 25.76 -2.89 2.16
CA MET A 1 24.39 -2.61 1.67
C MET A 1 24.44 -2.70 0.16
N PRO A 2 23.74 -3.66 -0.46
CA PRO A 2 23.67 -3.71 -1.91
C PRO A 2 22.88 -2.50 -2.36
N SER A 3 23.55 -1.59 -3.07
CA SER A 3 22.95 -0.40 -3.63
C SER A 3 22.14 -0.79 -4.86
N THR A 4 20.81 -0.66 -4.80
CA THR A 4 19.97 -0.60 -5.99
C THR A 4 20.52 0.55 -6.86
N GLN A 5 21.15 0.21 -7.99
CA GLN A 5 21.67 1.22 -8.90
C GLN A 5 20.50 1.75 -9.73
N VAL A 6 20.12 3.00 -9.48
CA VAL A 6 19.16 3.72 -10.33
C VAL A 6 19.89 4.22 -11.56
N ILE A 7 19.36 3.89 -12.72
CA ILE A 7 19.92 4.27 -14.02
C ILE A 7 19.91 5.82 -14.12
N SER A 8 21.08 6.41 -14.33
CA SER A 8 21.27 7.86 -14.37
C SER A 8 20.70 8.46 -15.65
N GLY A 9 19.79 9.43 -15.50
CA GLY A 9 19.28 10.27 -16.58
C GLY A 9 20.28 11.32 -17.03
N SER A 10 21.15 10.95 -17.97
CA SER A 10 21.54 11.78 -19.11
C SER A 10 22.27 10.86 -20.09
N GLN A 11 21.54 10.38 -21.11
CA GLN A 11 22.06 9.61 -22.27
C GLN A 11 22.30 8.08 -22.13
N GLN A 12 21.68 7.38 -21.18
CA GLN A 12 21.45 5.93 -21.34
C GLN A 12 19.99 5.70 -21.69
N GLN A 13 19.74 5.15 -22.89
CA GLN A 13 18.41 4.75 -23.35
C GLN A 13 17.75 3.90 -22.27
N ALA A 14 16.57 4.31 -21.82
CA ALA A 14 15.82 3.55 -20.83
C ALA A 14 15.55 2.16 -21.43
N ARG A 15 16.06 1.11 -20.78
CA ARG A 15 16.06 -0.24 -21.34
C ARG A 15 14.62 -0.76 -21.44
N SER A 16 14.10 -0.83 -22.66
CA SER A 16 12.82 -1.47 -22.95
C SER A 16 12.93 -2.98 -22.75
N ILE A 17 11.87 -3.57 -22.18
CA ILE A 17 11.75 -5.00 -21.91
C ILE A 17 10.33 -5.47 -22.20
N ARG A 18 10.16 -6.79 -22.38
CA ARG A 18 8.85 -7.43 -22.40
C ARG A 18 8.63 -8.23 -21.11
N THR A 19 7.52 -8.01 -20.44
CA THR A 19 7.10 -8.73 -19.22
C THR A 19 5.99 -9.73 -19.53
N ASP A 20 5.57 -10.50 -18.52
CA ASP A 20 4.48 -11.47 -18.65
C ASP A 20 3.10 -10.80 -18.82
N GLY A 21 3.01 -9.51 -18.49
CA GLY A 21 1.82 -8.68 -18.61
C GLY A 21 1.67 -7.75 -17.41
N CYS A 22 1.30 -6.51 -17.68
CA CYS A 22 0.97 -5.54 -16.63
C CYS A 22 -0.37 -5.89 -15.97
N ASP A 23 -0.40 -6.02 -14.65
CA ASP A 23 -1.62 -6.34 -13.89
C ASP A 23 -2.80 -5.40 -14.19
N LEU A 24 -2.52 -4.10 -14.36
CA LEU A 24 -3.54 -3.09 -14.67
C LEU A 24 -4.09 -3.21 -16.10
N CYS A 25 -3.21 -3.10 -17.12
CA CYS A 25 -3.63 -2.92 -18.53
C CYS A 25 -3.28 -4.08 -19.47
N GLN A 26 -2.64 -5.14 -18.96
CA GLN A 26 -2.22 -6.33 -19.71
C GLN A 26 -1.15 -6.12 -20.79
N SER A 27 -0.70 -4.88 -21.02
CA SER A 27 0.47 -4.61 -21.88
C SER A 27 1.70 -5.34 -21.36
N ARG A 28 2.50 -5.88 -22.29
CA ARG A 28 3.80 -6.51 -21.98
C ARG A 28 4.97 -5.54 -22.08
N ASP A 29 4.74 -4.34 -22.63
CA ASP A 29 5.82 -3.39 -22.87
C ASP A 29 6.11 -2.56 -21.62
N ALA A 30 7.35 -2.65 -21.15
CA ALA A 30 7.81 -1.93 -19.97
C ALA A 30 9.23 -1.39 -20.17
N VAL A 31 9.62 -0.50 -19.27
CA VAL A 31 10.97 0.08 -19.21
C VAL A 31 11.52 -0.08 -17.81
N VAL A 32 12.78 -0.52 -17.70
CA VAL A 32 13.48 -0.67 -16.41
C VAL A 32 13.76 0.71 -15.81
N VAL A 33 13.45 0.88 -14.52
CA VAL A 33 13.73 2.12 -13.75
C VAL A 33 14.60 1.90 -12.53
N ALA A 34 14.68 0.67 -12.02
CA ALA A 34 15.66 0.30 -11.01
C ALA A 34 16.14 -1.12 -11.29
N GLU A 35 17.47 -1.32 -11.23
CA GLU A 35 18.05 -2.66 -11.37
C GLU A 35 17.74 -3.52 -10.15
N GLY A 36 17.65 -4.84 -10.38
CA GLY A 36 17.48 -5.80 -9.30
C GLY A 36 18.72 -5.89 -8.40
N SER A 37 18.54 -6.55 -7.27
CA SER A 37 19.63 -6.93 -6.38
C SER A 37 19.45 -8.39 -5.94
N SER A 38 20.40 -8.92 -5.17
CA SER A 38 20.23 -10.25 -4.56
C SER A 38 19.00 -10.36 -3.65
N ALA A 39 18.45 -9.23 -3.20
CA ALA A 39 17.33 -9.17 -2.26
C ALA A 39 16.02 -8.68 -2.87
N ALA A 40 15.98 -8.20 -4.12
CA ALA A 40 14.78 -7.63 -4.73
C ALA A 40 14.82 -7.69 -6.26
N SER A 41 13.68 -7.96 -6.87
CA SER A 41 13.51 -7.89 -8.33
C SER A 41 13.72 -6.47 -8.85
N PRO A 42 14.12 -6.32 -10.14
CA PRO A 42 14.09 -5.04 -10.83
C PRO A 42 12.72 -4.36 -10.78
N LEU A 43 12.70 -3.02 -10.78
CA LEU A 43 11.48 -2.24 -10.95
C LEU A 43 11.35 -1.76 -12.39
N VAL A 44 10.13 -1.88 -12.91
CA VAL A 44 9.80 -1.56 -14.30
C VAL A 44 8.54 -0.68 -14.35
N ILE A 45 8.41 0.13 -15.39
CA ILE A 45 7.22 0.96 -15.64
C ILE A 45 6.55 0.51 -16.92
N CYS A 46 5.26 0.20 -16.85
CA CYS A 46 4.44 -0.09 -18.03
C CYS A 46 4.39 1.15 -18.96
N THR A 47 4.74 0.97 -20.23
CA THR A 47 4.76 2.07 -21.23
C THR A 47 3.36 2.59 -21.58
N GLN A 48 2.34 1.77 -21.35
CA GLN A 48 0.94 2.07 -21.64
C GLN A 48 0.22 2.74 -20.46
N CYS A 49 0.29 2.13 -19.27
CA CYS A 49 -0.51 2.59 -18.13
C CYS A 49 0.26 3.23 -16.98
N ARG A 50 1.59 3.30 -17.08
CA ARG A 50 2.49 3.87 -16.06
C ARG A 50 2.56 3.13 -14.73
N LEU A 51 1.92 1.97 -14.58
CA LEU A 51 2.11 1.13 -13.40
C LEU A 51 3.58 0.82 -13.23
N ILE A 52 4.10 1.09 -12.03
CA ILE A 52 5.44 0.74 -11.61
C ILE A 52 5.32 -0.55 -10.79
N TYR A 53 6.09 -1.57 -11.14
CA TYR A 53 6.00 -2.88 -10.49
C TYR A 53 7.32 -3.64 -10.55
N SER A 54 7.46 -4.60 -9.65
CA SER A 54 8.58 -5.54 -9.62
C SER A 54 8.43 -6.55 -10.75
N TRP A 55 9.49 -6.81 -11.50
CA TRP A 55 9.49 -7.85 -12.52
C TRP A 55 10.78 -8.70 -12.49
N PRO A 56 10.67 -10.04 -12.36
CA PRO A 56 9.43 -10.80 -12.17
C PRO A 56 8.78 -10.52 -10.80
N LEU A 57 7.46 -10.73 -10.73
CA LEU A 57 6.72 -10.73 -9.45
C LEU A 57 7.15 -11.93 -8.60
N LEU A 58 6.92 -11.84 -7.29
CA LEU A 58 7.07 -12.98 -6.41
C LEU A 58 5.98 -14.01 -6.73
N SER A 59 6.34 -15.29 -6.64
CA SER A 59 5.35 -16.36 -6.64
C SER A 59 4.55 -16.35 -5.33
N ALA A 60 3.37 -16.98 -5.32
CA ALA A 60 2.57 -17.11 -4.09
C ALA A 60 3.37 -17.73 -2.93
N PRO A 61 4.11 -18.85 -3.10
CA PRO A 61 4.94 -19.39 -2.03
C PRO A 61 6.07 -18.45 -1.59
N ALA A 62 6.72 -17.74 -2.52
CA ALA A 62 7.79 -16.81 -2.17
C ALA A 62 7.27 -15.60 -1.37
N LEU A 63 6.07 -15.13 -1.70
CA LEU A 63 5.41 -14.05 -0.95
C LEU A 63 5.01 -14.53 0.45
N ASP A 64 4.43 -15.71 0.59
CA ASP A 64 4.03 -16.27 1.88
C ASP A 64 5.26 -16.47 2.78
N ASN A 65 6.33 -17.11 2.27
CA ASN A 65 7.57 -17.29 3.01
C ASN A 65 8.19 -15.96 3.47
N PHE A 66 8.15 -14.92 2.63
CA PHE A 66 8.68 -13.61 3.01
C PHE A 66 7.99 -13.04 4.27
N TYR A 67 6.67 -13.20 4.39
CA TYR A 67 5.91 -12.74 5.55
C TYR A 67 6.02 -13.67 6.76
N GLU A 68 6.30 -14.96 6.55
CA GLU A 68 6.55 -15.92 7.62
C GLU A 68 7.92 -15.70 8.29
N ASP A 69 8.94 -15.38 7.49
CA ASP A 69 10.33 -15.35 7.96
C ASP A 69 10.86 -13.97 8.35
N SER A 70 10.37 -12.86 7.76
CA SER A 70 11.23 -11.66 7.65
C SER A 70 10.56 -10.28 7.56
N PHE A 71 9.26 -10.13 7.84
CA PHE A 71 8.60 -8.84 7.61
C PHE A 71 8.76 -7.79 8.73
N ALA A 72 9.97 -7.34 9.04
CA ALA A 72 10.23 -6.37 10.11
C ALA A 72 9.58 -4.98 9.97
N ASN A 73 8.92 -4.67 8.85
CA ASN A 73 8.33 -3.35 8.57
C ASN A 73 6.86 -3.22 8.97
N ASP A 74 6.24 -4.26 9.50
CA ASP A 74 4.91 -4.19 10.11
C ASP A 74 4.96 -4.72 11.54
N PRO A 75 4.51 -3.94 12.53
CA PRO A 75 4.55 -4.32 13.94
C PRO A 75 3.84 -5.64 14.28
N GLY A 76 2.89 -6.07 13.46
CA GLY A 76 2.15 -7.32 13.65
C GLY A 76 2.86 -8.56 13.07
N SER A 77 4.00 -8.42 12.42
CA SER A 77 4.73 -9.52 11.78
C SER A 77 5.59 -10.36 12.72
N LEU A 78 5.56 -10.09 14.03
CA LEU A 78 6.14 -10.99 15.04
C LEU A 78 5.63 -12.40 14.72
N GLN A 79 6.58 -13.34 14.54
CA GLN A 79 6.40 -14.65 13.89
C GLN A 79 4.97 -15.17 13.92
N ARG A 80 4.45 -15.55 12.73
CA ARG A 80 3.14 -16.18 12.55
C ARG A 80 2.90 -17.30 13.58
N ALA A 81 3.95 -18.01 14.00
CA ALA A 81 3.91 -18.96 15.10
C ALA A 81 4.07 -18.30 16.49
N GLY A 82 2.97 -17.98 17.18
CA GLY A 82 2.99 -17.67 18.61
C GLY A 82 1.79 -16.87 19.15
N ASP A 83 1.74 -16.73 20.48
CA ASP A 83 0.72 -15.94 21.21
C ASP A 83 1.17 -14.48 21.45
N ALA A 84 2.16 -14.01 20.70
CA ALA A 84 2.66 -12.65 20.82
C ALA A 84 1.63 -11.62 20.33
N PHE A 85 1.66 -10.43 20.92
CA PHE A 85 0.83 -9.30 20.53
C PHE A 85 1.66 -8.14 19.96
N PRO A 86 1.08 -7.29 19.11
CA PRO A 86 1.75 -6.10 18.61
C PRO A 86 2.16 -5.15 19.76
N PRO A 87 3.30 -4.44 19.64
CA PRO A 87 3.75 -3.48 20.64
C PRO A 87 2.70 -2.41 20.97
N ASP A 88 2.63 -2.02 22.24
CA ASP A 88 1.67 -1.04 22.77
C ASP A 88 1.63 0.29 22.01
N ASP A 89 2.79 0.84 21.65
CA ASP A 89 2.88 2.09 20.91
C ASP A 89 2.23 2.00 19.54
N ASP A 90 2.32 0.84 18.89
CA ASP A 90 1.73 0.63 17.58
C ASP A 90 0.23 0.38 17.66
N ARG A 91 -0.23 -0.30 18.73
CA ARG A 91 -1.66 -0.42 19.06
C ARG A 91 -2.29 0.95 19.32
N ARG A 92 -1.66 1.80 20.14
CA ARG A 92 -2.14 3.17 20.43
C ARG A 92 -2.20 4.05 19.18
N LYS A 93 -1.19 3.96 18.30
CA LYS A 93 -1.21 4.67 17.01
C LYS A 93 -2.39 4.20 16.16
N GLU A 94 -2.61 2.89 16.07
CA GLU A 94 -3.72 2.30 15.32
C GLU A 94 -5.09 2.77 15.85
N GLU A 95 -5.28 2.77 17.18
CA GLU A 95 -6.49 3.28 17.83
C GLU A 95 -6.71 4.76 17.52
N THR A 96 -5.68 5.59 17.70
CA THR A 96 -5.73 7.03 17.37
C THR A 96 -6.15 7.25 15.92
N ILE A 97 -5.57 6.47 15.01
CA ILE A 97 -5.88 6.50 13.58
C ILE A 97 -7.34 6.13 13.32
N ALA A 98 -7.82 5.05 13.94
CA ALA A 98 -9.16 4.55 13.75
C ALA A 98 -10.21 5.57 14.23
N GLU A 99 -10.01 6.15 15.41
CA GLU A 99 -10.90 7.13 16.05
C GLU A 99 -10.85 8.50 15.38
N GLN A 100 -9.65 8.99 15.07
CA GLN A 100 -9.47 10.38 14.67
C GLN A 100 -9.57 10.58 13.16
N TRP A 101 -9.42 9.52 12.37
CA TRP A 101 -9.33 9.60 10.91
C TRP A 101 -10.21 8.57 10.21
N SER A 102 -10.04 7.26 10.43
CA SER A 102 -10.70 6.23 9.60
C SER A 102 -12.22 6.28 9.71
N ILE A 103 -12.77 6.27 10.93
CA ILE A 103 -14.22 6.29 11.14
C ILE A 103 -14.86 7.58 10.63
N LYS A 104 -14.16 8.71 10.75
CA LYS A 104 -14.64 10.01 10.28
C LYS A 104 -14.78 10.02 8.77
N ILE A 105 -13.85 9.40 8.05
CA ILE A 105 -13.96 9.26 6.59
C ILE A 105 -15.18 8.42 6.23
N ILE A 106 -15.36 7.26 6.87
CA ILE A 106 -16.49 6.37 6.59
C ILE A 106 -17.84 7.10 6.81
N LYS A 107 -17.99 7.76 7.96
CA LYS A 107 -19.23 8.46 8.34
C LYS A 107 -19.58 9.66 7.46
N ARG A 108 -18.66 10.16 6.61
CA ARG A 108 -18.97 11.20 5.60
C ARG A 108 -19.87 10.69 4.49
N PHE A 109 -19.84 9.38 4.20
CA PHE A 109 -20.52 8.80 3.04
C PHE A 109 -21.59 7.77 3.42
N ILE A 110 -21.39 7.03 4.51
CA ILE A 110 -22.31 5.98 4.94
C ILE A 110 -22.35 5.85 6.47
N SER A 111 -23.57 5.73 7.03
CA SER A 111 -23.75 5.40 8.43
C SER A 111 -23.44 3.92 8.66
N PRO A 112 -22.53 3.54 9.59
CA PRO A 112 -22.21 2.13 9.83
C PRO A 112 -23.36 1.31 10.42
N ARG A 113 -24.34 1.95 11.06
CA ARG A 113 -25.44 1.27 11.75
C ARG A 113 -26.22 0.35 10.82
N GLY A 114 -26.30 -0.93 11.18
CA GLY A 114 -27.00 -1.97 10.42
C GLY A 114 -26.33 -2.34 9.10
N LYS A 115 -25.06 -1.96 8.90
CA LYS A 115 -24.30 -2.26 7.67
C LYS A 115 -23.40 -3.46 7.84
N LYS A 116 -23.29 -4.26 6.79
CA LYS A 116 -22.31 -5.35 6.68
C LYS A 116 -21.01 -4.81 6.13
N VAL A 117 -19.94 -4.96 6.90
CA VAL A 117 -18.63 -4.39 6.60
C VAL A 117 -17.62 -5.52 6.46
N LEU A 118 -16.93 -5.56 5.33
CA LEU A 118 -15.70 -6.32 5.15
C LEU A 118 -14.51 -5.40 5.44
N GLU A 119 -13.74 -5.71 6.46
CA GLU A 119 -12.52 -4.98 6.78
C GLU A 119 -11.29 -5.79 6.37
N LEU A 120 -10.61 -5.34 5.31
CA LEU A 120 -9.38 -5.93 4.83
C LEU A 120 -8.20 -5.24 5.52
N ARG A 121 -7.35 -6.03 6.19
CA ARG A 121 -6.33 -5.58 7.17
C ARG A 121 -6.99 -5.03 8.44
N ALA A 122 -7.72 -5.90 9.11
CA ALA A 122 -8.32 -5.60 10.41
C ALA A 122 -7.28 -5.28 11.50
N ARG A 123 -6.01 -5.72 11.32
CA ARG A 123 -4.93 -5.51 12.29
C ARG A 123 -5.37 -5.91 13.70
N THR A 124 -5.19 -5.05 14.71
CA THR A 124 -5.55 -5.34 16.10
C THR A 124 -7.06 -5.29 16.34
N GLY A 125 -7.84 -4.95 15.31
CA GLY A 125 -9.29 -4.78 15.39
C GLY A 125 -9.72 -3.42 15.95
N ALA A 126 -8.84 -2.42 16.01
CA ALA A 126 -9.18 -1.12 16.58
C ALA A 126 -10.39 -0.47 15.86
N LEU A 127 -10.35 -0.42 14.53
CA LEU A 127 -11.47 0.11 13.75
C LEU A 127 -12.67 -0.86 13.71
N THR A 128 -12.43 -2.17 13.72
CA THR A 128 -13.48 -3.19 13.86
C THR A 128 -14.35 -2.92 15.09
N THR A 129 -13.71 -2.69 16.25
CA THR A 129 -14.41 -2.38 17.51
C THR A 129 -15.24 -1.10 17.40
N ILE A 130 -14.70 -0.06 16.79
CA ILE A 130 -15.42 1.21 16.59
C ILE A 130 -16.64 1.01 15.67
N LEU A 131 -16.47 0.28 14.57
CA LEU A 131 -17.55 0.00 13.62
C LEU A 131 -18.67 -0.83 14.26
N GLN A 132 -18.31 -1.86 15.05
CA GLN A 132 -19.29 -2.65 15.81
C GLN A 132 -20.01 -1.80 16.86
N ALA A 133 -19.31 -0.91 17.57
CA ALA A 133 -19.93 0.02 18.52
C ALA A 133 -20.88 1.03 17.84
N GLU A 134 -20.62 1.37 16.58
CA GLU A 134 -21.52 2.17 15.73
C GLU A 134 -22.69 1.34 15.14
N GLY A 135 -22.75 0.03 15.45
CA GLY A 135 -23.83 -0.87 15.09
C GLY A 135 -23.64 -1.60 13.76
N ALA A 136 -22.42 -1.69 13.24
CA ALA A 136 -22.11 -2.47 12.05
C ALA A 136 -21.87 -3.96 12.36
N GLU A 137 -22.19 -4.82 11.40
CA GLU A 137 -21.74 -6.21 11.38
C GLU A 137 -20.41 -6.28 10.64
N VAL A 138 -19.32 -6.58 11.33
CA VAL A 138 -17.97 -6.52 10.75
C VAL A 138 -17.35 -7.91 10.62
N LEU A 139 -16.88 -8.20 9.41
CA LEU A 139 -16.01 -9.34 9.09
C LEU A 139 -14.61 -8.80 8.81
N GLY A 140 -13.65 -9.14 9.67
CA GLY A 140 -12.25 -8.75 9.51
C GLY A 140 -11.42 -9.81 8.78
N VAL A 141 -10.44 -9.38 8.00
CA VAL A 141 -9.42 -10.25 7.37
C VAL A 141 -8.05 -9.67 7.68
N GLU A 142 -7.14 -10.50 8.16
CA GLU A 142 -5.82 -10.07 8.63
C GLU A 142 -4.76 -11.12 8.29
N PRO A 143 -3.68 -10.77 7.56
CA PRO A 143 -2.63 -11.71 7.19
C PRO A 143 -1.64 -12.05 8.31
N PHE A 144 -1.63 -11.30 9.42
CA PHE A 144 -0.69 -11.54 10.52
C PHE A 144 -1.38 -12.10 11.77
N GLN A 145 -0.91 -13.26 12.21
CA GLN A 145 -1.53 -14.00 13.30
C GLN A 145 -1.47 -13.25 14.64
N ALA A 146 -0.39 -12.53 14.95
CA ALA A 146 -0.30 -11.73 16.18
C ALA A 146 -1.41 -10.66 16.28
N ASN A 147 -1.73 -10.01 15.14
CA ASN A 147 -2.83 -9.06 15.04
C ASN A 147 -4.19 -9.75 15.23
N ALA A 148 -4.43 -10.86 14.52
CA ALA A 148 -5.66 -11.62 14.63
C ALA A 148 -5.87 -12.21 16.04
N ASN A 149 -4.80 -12.67 16.68
CA ASN A 149 -4.81 -13.15 18.06
C ASN A 149 -5.20 -12.03 19.02
N TYR A 150 -4.58 -10.86 18.89
CA TYR A 150 -4.94 -9.69 19.71
C TYR A 150 -6.42 -9.31 19.53
N ALA A 151 -6.90 -9.22 18.29
CA ALA A 151 -8.29 -8.88 18.00
C ALA A 151 -9.27 -9.89 18.65
N ARG A 152 -8.99 -11.20 18.53
CA ARG A 152 -9.86 -12.25 19.10
C ARG A 152 -9.77 -12.32 20.63
N GLN A 153 -8.56 -12.39 21.17
CA GLN A 153 -8.31 -12.69 22.59
C GLN A 153 -8.48 -11.45 23.49
N VAL A 154 -8.10 -10.27 23.01
CA VAL A 154 -8.10 -9.03 23.81
C VAL A 154 -9.31 -8.17 23.52
N ARG A 155 -9.70 -8.01 22.24
CA ARG A 155 -10.88 -7.20 21.87
C ARG A 155 -12.18 -8.00 21.78
N GLY A 156 -12.12 -9.33 21.89
CA GLY A 156 -13.31 -10.18 21.80
C GLY A 156 -13.95 -10.16 20.40
N LEU A 157 -13.15 -10.06 19.33
CA LEU A 157 -13.59 -10.01 17.94
C LEU A 157 -13.45 -11.39 17.27
N PRO A 158 -14.44 -12.30 17.37
CA PRO A 158 -14.29 -13.67 16.90
C PRO A 158 -14.19 -13.79 15.37
N ILE A 159 -14.69 -12.79 14.63
CA ILE A 159 -14.79 -12.80 13.16
C ILE A 159 -13.64 -12.01 12.52
N VAL A 160 -12.40 -12.33 12.89
CA VAL A 160 -11.19 -11.89 12.17
C VAL A 160 -10.54 -13.12 11.57
N PHE A 161 -10.47 -13.23 10.25
CA PHE A 161 -9.91 -14.37 9.53
C PHE A 161 -8.42 -14.19 9.23
N ASP A 162 -7.63 -15.24 9.46
CA ASP A 162 -6.23 -15.27 9.02
C ASP A 162 -6.17 -15.65 7.53
N LEU A 163 -5.67 -14.74 6.70
CA LEU A 163 -5.51 -14.98 5.26
C LEU A 163 -4.27 -14.25 4.73
N PRO A 164 -3.26 -14.96 4.19
CA PRO A 164 -2.04 -14.31 3.73
C PRO A 164 -2.25 -13.49 2.45
N PHE A 165 -1.33 -12.56 2.19
CA PHE A 165 -1.41 -11.64 1.05
C PHE A 165 -1.46 -12.34 -0.32
N SER A 166 -0.85 -13.51 -0.46
CA SER A 166 -0.91 -14.32 -1.68
C SER A 166 -2.35 -14.73 -2.07
N ARG A 167 -3.21 -14.89 -1.06
CA ARG A 167 -4.59 -15.35 -1.20
C ARG A 167 -5.60 -14.31 -0.76
N PHE A 168 -5.21 -13.05 -0.60
CA PHE A 168 -6.07 -12.03 0.01
C PHE A 168 -7.38 -11.77 -0.74
N HIS A 169 -7.45 -12.07 -2.03
CA HIS A 169 -8.67 -12.01 -2.85
C HIS A 169 -9.65 -13.19 -2.59
N GLN A 170 -9.27 -14.15 -1.75
CA GLN A 170 -10.07 -15.33 -1.38
C GLN A 170 -10.68 -15.18 0.01
N PHE A 171 -10.92 -13.93 0.45
CA PHE A 171 -11.56 -13.68 1.73
C PHE A 171 -12.94 -14.35 1.82
N PRO A 172 -13.33 -14.80 3.02
CA PRO A 172 -14.64 -15.38 3.25
C PRO A 172 -15.73 -14.31 3.13
N LEU A 173 -16.97 -14.76 2.97
CA LEU A 173 -18.15 -13.90 2.83
C LEU A 173 -19.20 -14.24 3.89
N PRO A 174 -20.08 -13.27 4.22
CA PRO A 174 -21.29 -13.58 4.95
C PRO A 174 -22.20 -14.54 4.15
N PRO A 175 -23.16 -15.23 4.81
CA PRO A 175 -24.01 -16.24 4.16
C PRO A 175 -24.80 -15.74 2.93
N ASP A 176 -25.19 -14.46 2.91
CA ASP A 176 -25.87 -13.83 1.78
C ASP A 176 -24.92 -13.33 0.67
N GLY A 177 -23.62 -13.51 0.87
CA GLY A 177 -22.58 -13.26 -0.13
C GLY A 177 -22.31 -11.79 -0.45
N ARG A 178 -22.90 -10.85 0.28
CA ARG A 178 -22.80 -9.41 -0.01
C ARG A 178 -22.47 -8.56 1.21
N VAL A 179 -21.79 -7.44 0.98
CA VAL A 179 -21.47 -6.43 1.98
C VAL A 179 -21.84 -5.03 1.47
N ASP A 180 -22.20 -4.13 2.38
CA ASP A 180 -22.50 -2.72 2.06
C ASP A 180 -21.21 -1.89 1.91
N LEU A 181 -20.15 -2.31 2.60
CA LEU A 181 -18.93 -1.55 2.80
C LEU A 181 -17.71 -2.48 2.77
N VAL A 182 -16.68 -2.08 2.03
CA VAL A 182 -15.33 -2.65 2.15
C VAL A 182 -14.38 -1.56 2.64
N ASN A 183 -13.70 -1.81 3.76
CA ASN A 183 -12.73 -0.90 4.35
C ASN A 183 -11.30 -1.45 4.20
N VAL A 184 -10.40 -0.60 3.70
CA VAL A 184 -8.95 -0.84 3.56
C VAL A 184 -8.15 0.39 4.03
N LEU A 185 -8.69 1.15 5.00
CA LEU A 185 -8.10 2.42 5.46
C LEU A 185 -6.98 2.25 6.52
N ASN A 186 -6.88 1.09 7.16
CA ASN A 186 -5.96 0.89 8.29
C ASN A 186 -4.50 0.73 7.86
N HIS A 187 -4.28 0.18 6.65
CA HIS A 187 -2.96 0.00 6.10
C HIS A 187 -3.03 -0.27 4.61
N HIS A 188 -1.98 0.14 3.90
CA HIS A 188 -1.87 -0.09 2.48
C HIS A 188 -1.77 -1.60 2.15
N VAL A 189 -2.55 -2.05 1.16
CA VAL A 189 -2.72 -3.47 0.80
C VAL A 189 -2.31 -3.76 -0.62
N LEU A 190 -2.67 -2.88 -1.57
CA LEU A 190 -2.57 -3.20 -2.98
C LEU A 190 -1.12 -3.45 -3.39
N ALA A 191 -0.17 -2.75 -2.78
CA ALA A 191 1.24 -2.95 -3.02
C ALA A 191 1.79 -4.35 -2.64
N HIS A 192 1.10 -5.10 -1.76
CA HIS A 192 1.57 -6.37 -1.18
C HIS A 192 0.93 -7.61 -1.80
N VAL A 193 -0.25 -7.49 -2.40
CA VAL A 193 -0.94 -8.64 -3.01
C VAL A 193 -0.31 -9.03 -4.36
N LEU A 194 -0.56 -10.25 -4.82
CA LEU A 194 -0.08 -10.71 -6.13
C LEU A 194 -0.75 -10.00 -7.32
N SER A 195 -1.96 -9.50 -7.12
CA SER A 195 -2.74 -8.82 -8.16
C SER A 195 -3.73 -7.84 -7.54
N PRO A 196 -3.43 -6.53 -7.53
CA PRO A 196 -4.37 -5.48 -7.16
C PRO A 196 -5.68 -5.60 -7.95
N ARG A 197 -5.58 -5.89 -9.25
CA ARG A 197 -6.75 -6.07 -10.11
C ARG A 197 -7.68 -7.17 -9.61
N LYS A 198 -7.18 -8.38 -9.37
CA LYS A 198 -8.01 -9.51 -8.89
C LYS A 198 -8.66 -9.21 -7.54
N LEU A 199 -7.93 -8.55 -6.63
CA LEU A 199 -8.49 -8.15 -5.35
C LEU A 199 -9.64 -7.14 -5.53
N LEU A 200 -9.43 -6.10 -6.35
CA LEU A 200 -10.44 -5.07 -6.60
C LEU A 200 -11.66 -5.65 -7.34
N GLU A 201 -11.46 -6.51 -8.33
CA GLU A 201 -12.54 -7.25 -9.01
C GLU A 201 -13.37 -8.08 -8.01
N ARG A 202 -12.70 -8.76 -7.07
CA ARG A 202 -13.38 -9.49 -6.00
C ARG A 202 -14.18 -8.55 -5.08
N ILE A 203 -13.57 -7.47 -4.61
CA ILE A 203 -14.24 -6.45 -3.78
C ILE A 203 -15.48 -5.93 -4.50
N PHE A 204 -15.35 -5.57 -5.78
CA PHE A 204 -16.47 -5.09 -6.59
C PHE A 204 -17.59 -6.13 -6.70
N ALA A 205 -17.25 -7.41 -6.91
CA ALA A 205 -18.23 -8.48 -7.04
C ALA A 205 -19.08 -8.64 -5.76
N VAL A 206 -18.46 -8.52 -4.58
CA VAL A 206 -19.11 -8.80 -3.29
C VAL A 206 -19.82 -7.59 -2.70
N LEU A 207 -19.50 -6.38 -3.14
CA LEU A 207 -20.24 -5.19 -2.76
C LEU A 207 -21.67 -5.24 -3.30
N ALA A 208 -22.63 -4.87 -2.45
CA ALA A 208 -23.98 -4.57 -2.88
C ALA A 208 -23.98 -3.39 -3.87
N PRO A 209 -24.97 -3.30 -4.78
CA PRO A 209 -25.19 -2.08 -5.56
C PRO A 209 -25.28 -0.86 -4.65
N GLY A 210 -24.60 0.23 -5.01
CA GLY A 210 -24.47 1.42 -4.15
C GLY A 210 -23.49 1.28 -2.98
N GLY A 211 -22.89 0.11 -2.78
CA GLY A 211 -21.93 -0.13 -1.70
C GLY A 211 -20.61 0.63 -1.91
N PHE A 212 -19.88 0.84 -0.82
CA PHE A 212 -18.69 1.69 -0.79
C PHE A 212 -17.39 0.90 -0.60
N LEU A 213 -16.33 1.36 -1.25
CA LEU A 213 -14.95 1.00 -1.01
C LEU A 213 -14.21 2.22 -0.46
N PHE A 214 -13.55 2.03 0.68
CA PHE A 214 -12.61 2.99 1.24
C PHE A 214 -11.22 2.40 1.26
N LEU A 215 -10.23 3.12 0.72
CA LEU A 215 -8.89 2.57 0.53
C LEU A 215 -7.82 3.63 0.81
N ASP A 216 -6.79 3.21 1.56
CA ASP A 216 -5.59 3.96 1.85
C ASP A 216 -4.40 3.27 1.17
N GLU A 217 -3.59 4.03 0.43
CA GLU A 217 -2.44 3.48 -0.28
C GLU A 217 -1.31 4.49 -0.37
N LYS A 218 -0.07 4.06 -0.59
CA LYS A 218 1.07 4.96 -0.69
C LYS A 218 1.22 5.51 -2.11
N ASP A 219 1.58 6.79 -2.22
CA ASP A 219 2.07 7.35 -3.48
C ASP A 219 3.60 7.38 -3.52
N VAL A 220 4.20 6.52 -4.33
CA VAL A 220 5.66 6.41 -4.47
C VAL A 220 6.31 7.68 -5.03
N LEU A 221 5.57 8.52 -5.77
CA LEU A 221 6.07 9.78 -6.32
C LEU A 221 6.09 10.93 -5.30
N HIS A 222 5.49 10.72 -4.13
CA HIS A 222 5.36 11.70 -3.05
C HIS A 222 5.95 11.16 -1.72
N PRO A 223 7.27 10.89 -1.63
CA PRO A 223 7.89 10.51 -0.36
C PRO A 223 7.89 11.68 0.63
N VAL A 224 7.80 11.38 1.92
CA VAL A 224 7.95 12.41 2.96
C VAL A 224 9.38 12.94 2.99
N ARG A 225 9.54 14.21 3.37
CA ARG A 225 10.85 14.89 3.41
C ARG A 225 11.93 14.11 4.18
N HIS A 226 11.54 13.38 5.21
CA HIS A 226 12.46 12.70 6.11
C HIS A 226 12.71 11.22 5.76
N LYS A 227 12.11 10.67 4.69
CA LYS A 227 12.29 9.27 4.26
C LYS A 227 13.78 8.90 4.23
N LYS A 228 14.12 7.75 4.82
CA LYS A 228 15.53 7.32 5.03
C LYS A 228 16.08 6.55 3.82
N ARG A 229 15.20 5.88 3.06
CA ARG A 229 15.54 5.04 1.91
C ARG A 229 15.14 5.72 0.60
N SER A 230 15.64 5.19 -0.51
CA SER A 230 15.23 5.61 -1.86
C SER A 230 13.71 5.43 -2.03
N ALA A 231 13.09 6.25 -2.88
CA ALA A 231 11.71 6.03 -3.32
C ALA A 231 11.57 4.72 -4.13
N LEU A 232 12.66 4.26 -4.75
CA LEU A 232 12.74 3.01 -5.50
C LEU A 232 13.16 1.81 -4.62
N ASP A 233 13.40 2.04 -3.32
CA ASP A 233 13.63 0.98 -2.34
C ASP A 233 12.41 0.85 -1.42
N SER A 234 11.41 0.15 -1.94
CA SER A 234 10.21 -0.24 -1.19
C SER A 234 10.42 -1.53 -0.40
N GLY A 235 11.46 -2.32 -0.69
CA GLY A 235 11.62 -3.67 -0.16
C GLY A 235 10.88 -4.74 -0.96
N PRO A 236 11.23 -6.03 -0.72
CA PRO A 236 10.91 -7.15 -1.64
C PRO A 236 9.44 -7.55 -1.71
N ALA A 237 8.66 -7.31 -0.65
CA ALA A 237 7.22 -7.62 -0.62
C ALA A 237 6.35 -6.63 -1.42
N HIS A 238 6.83 -5.40 -1.64
CA HIS A 238 6.06 -4.42 -2.40
C HIS A 238 6.24 -4.71 -3.90
N GLN A 239 5.29 -5.46 -4.46
CA GLN A 239 5.30 -5.86 -5.86
C GLN A 239 4.81 -4.75 -6.78
N PHE A 240 4.05 -3.78 -6.25
CA PHE A 240 3.52 -2.64 -7.00
C PHE A 240 3.87 -1.34 -6.29
N GLN A 241 4.37 -0.36 -7.06
CA GLN A 241 4.60 1.01 -6.59
C GLN A 241 3.49 1.90 -7.13
N LEU A 242 2.49 2.13 -6.30
CA LEU A 242 1.29 2.85 -6.70
C LEU A 242 1.51 4.36 -6.65
N THR A 243 0.74 5.04 -7.49
CA THR A 243 0.74 6.49 -7.65
C THR A 243 -0.71 6.94 -7.65
N LEU A 244 -0.97 8.22 -7.36
CA LEU A 244 -2.32 8.77 -7.47
C LEU A 244 -2.99 8.41 -8.80
N HIS A 245 -2.24 8.50 -9.91
CA HIS A 245 -2.73 8.18 -11.25
C HIS A 245 -3.08 6.68 -11.41
N THR A 246 -2.17 5.78 -11.05
CA THR A 246 -2.35 4.35 -11.28
C THR A 246 -3.39 3.74 -10.34
N THR A 247 -3.49 4.25 -9.11
CA THR A 247 -4.55 3.86 -8.17
C THR A 247 -5.92 4.29 -8.69
N ALA A 248 -6.09 5.54 -9.13
CA ALA A 248 -7.36 6.00 -9.73
C ALA A 248 -7.76 5.14 -10.95
N ARG A 249 -6.78 4.73 -11.78
CA ARG A 249 -7.03 3.84 -12.92
C ARG A 249 -7.44 2.44 -12.52
N TYR A 250 -6.82 1.84 -11.50
CA TYR A 250 -7.24 0.54 -10.98
C TYR A 250 -8.70 0.55 -10.55
N ILE A 251 -9.10 1.57 -9.79
CA ILE A 251 -10.47 1.71 -9.29
C ILE A 251 -11.47 1.86 -10.45
N ARG A 252 -11.20 2.77 -11.39
CA ARG A 252 -12.07 2.99 -12.56
C ARG A 252 -12.14 1.78 -13.47
N ALA A 253 -11.01 1.15 -13.79
CA ALA A 253 -10.96 -0.02 -14.66
C ALA A 253 -11.75 -1.20 -14.09
N THR A 254 -11.87 -1.30 -12.76
CA THR A 254 -12.67 -2.32 -12.08
C THR A 254 -14.19 -2.08 -12.23
N GLY A 255 -14.61 -0.85 -12.56
CA GLY A 255 -16.02 -0.47 -12.74
C GLY A 255 -16.61 0.36 -11.59
N PHE A 256 -15.79 0.77 -10.62
CA PHE A 256 -16.22 1.69 -9.56
C PHE A 256 -16.40 3.12 -10.07
N GLU A 257 -17.36 3.83 -9.49
CA GLU A 257 -17.45 5.28 -9.51
C GLU A 257 -16.46 5.85 -8.49
N LEU A 258 -15.57 6.75 -8.91
CA LEU A 258 -14.57 7.35 -8.04
C LEU A 258 -15.11 8.66 -7.45
N LEU A 259 -15.39 8.69 -6.15
CA LEU A 259 -15.90 9.86 -5.45
C LEU A 259 -14.78 10.75 -4.92
N GLU A 260 -13.74 10.14 -4.34
CA GLU A 260 -12.51 10.82 -3.91
C GLU A 260 -11.29 10.01 -4.34
N CYS A 261 -10.24 10.69 -4.80
CA CYS A 261 -8.92 10.13 -5.00
C CYS A 261 -7.88 11.26 -4.96
N GLU A 262 -7.26 11.42 -3.81
CA GLU A 262 -6.35 12.56 -3.55
C GLU A 262 -5.25 12.16 -2.56
N LEU A 263 -4.17 12.96 -2.53
CA LEU A 263 -3.17 12.83 -1.48
C LEU A 263 -3.76 13.33 -0.16
N ASP A 264 -3.74 12.48 0.85
CA ASP A 264 -4.29 12.79 2.16
C ASP A 264 -3.30 13.65 2.97
N PRO A 265 -3.64 14.90 3.33
CA PRO A 265 -2.73 15.78 4.06
C PRO A 265 -2.52 15.34 5.52
N HIS A 266 -3.36 14.45 6.04
CA HIS A 266 -3.33 13.97 7.42
C HIS A 266 -2.73 12.56 7.53
N ARG A 267 -2.41 11.90 6.41
CA ARG A 267 -1.81 10.58 6.39
C ARG A 267 -0.49 10.58 5.66
N SER A 268 0.54 10.21 6.41
CA SER A 268 1.82 9.88 5.82
C SER A 268 2.54 8.83 6.65
N SER A 269 3.42 8.11 5.98
CA SER A 269 4.42 7.27 6.60
C SER A 269 5.77 7.61 5.98
N ASP A 270 6.38 6.69 5.28
CA ASP A 270 7.53 6.96 4.40
C ASP A 270 7.13 7.71 3.12
N PHE A 271 5.83 7.71 2.79
CA PHE A 271 5.22 8.39 1.66
C PHE A 271 3.96 9.13 2.11
N CYS A 272 3.53 10.12 1.35
CA CYS A 272 2.16 10.63 1.41
C CYS A 272 1.21 9.51 0.99
N HIS A 273 0.07 9.44 1.67
CA HIS A 273 -0.94 8.43 1.34
C HIS A 273 -1.97 9.02 0.37
N ILE A 274 -2.57 8.14 -0.42
CA ILE A 274 -3.69 8.39 -1.31
C ILE A 274 -4.93 7.90 -0.55
N ARG A 275 -5.89 8.81 -0.33
CA ARG A 275 -7.22 8.45 0.16
C ARG A 275 -8.14 8.25 -1.02
N ILE A 276 -8.82 7.10 -1.03
CA ILE A 276 -9.79 6.74 -2.05
C ILE A 276 -11.13 6.48 -1.37
N VAL A 277 -12.17 7.07 -1.94
CA VAL A 277 -13.55 6.70 -1.69
C VAL A 277 -14.19 6.40 -3.04
N ALA A 278 -14.73 5.19 -3.17
CA ALA A 278 -15.32 4.72 -4.41
C ALA A 278 -16.65 4.03 -4.13
N ARG A 279 -17.56 4.07 -5.09
CA ARG A 279 -18.90 3.51 -4.99
C ARG A 279 -19.14 2.52 -6.11
N LYS A 280 -19.77 1.39 -5.81
CA LYS A 280 -20.31 0.51 -6.83
C LYS A 280 -21.60 1.14 -7.37
N PRO A 281 -21.74 1.35 -8.69
CA PRO A 281 -22.98 1.92 -9.24
C PRO A 281 -24.24 1.15 -8.80
N GLN A 282 -25.38 1.84 -8.76
CA GLN A 282 -26.66 1.18 -8.51
C GLN A 282 -27.03 0.26 -9.67
N GLU A 283 -27.91 -0.72 -9.42
CA GLU A 283 -28.48 -1.51 -10.51
C GLU A 283 -29.25 -0.60 -11.49
N GLY A 284 -28.94 -0.73 -12.77
CA GLY A 284 -29.54 0.10 -13.83
C GLY A 284 -28.86 1.44 -14.10
N GLU A 285 -27.91 1.88 -13.26
CA GLU A 285 -27.04 3.02 -13.62
C GLU A 285 -26.03 2.59 -14.69
N PRO A 286 -25.71 3.47 -15.66
CA PRO A 286 -24.64 3.20 -16.61
C PRO A 286 -23.32 3.06 -15.85
N SER A 287 -22.83 1.82 -15.71
CA SER A 287 -21.47 1.57 -15.27
C SER A 287 -20.51 2.05 -16.36
N PRO A 288 -19.34 2.64 -16.02
CA PRO A 288 -18.33 3.04 -17.01
C PRO A 288 -17.84 1.92 -17.96
N GLY A 289 -18.31 0.68 -17.78
CA GLY A 289 -17.89 -0.49 -18.53
C GLY A 289 -16.50 -0.92 -18.07
N PHE A 290 -16.28 -2.23 -18.05
CA PHE A 290 -14.93 -2.74 -17.88
C PHE A 290 -14.13 -2.44 -19.15
N SER A 291 -13.39 -1.33 -19.17
CA SER A 291 -12.44 -1.05 -20.25
C SER A 291 -11.02 -1.06 -19.69
N PRO A 292 -10.16 -2.01 -20.08
CA PRO A 292 -8.73 -1.90 -19.77
C PRO A 292 -8.08 -0.67 -20.43
N ARG A 293 -8.78 -0.07 -21.40
CA ARG A 293 -8.47 1.18 -22.08
C ARG A 293 -9.41 2.29 -21.62
N VAL A 294 -9.62 2.47 -20.30
CA VAL A 294 -10.29 3.71 -19.86
C VAL A 294 -9.42 4.88 -20.32
N ASP A 295 -9.90 5.60 -21.33
CA ASP A 295 -9.40 6.90 -21.76
C ASP A 295 -9.69 7.90 -20.62
N VAL A 296 -8.82 7.91 -19.62
CA VAL A 296 -8.80 8.97 -18.61
C VAL A 296 -7.79 10.00 -19.10
N ALA A 297 -8.19 11.28 -19.06
CA ALA A 297 -7.36 12.46 -19.29
C ALA A 297 -5.86 12.24 -19.03
N GLU A 298 -5.01 12.71 -19.95
CA GLU A 298 -3.56 12.44 -20.03
C GLU A 298 -2.91 12.27 -18.65
N GLY A 299 -2.73 11.01 -18.25
CA GLY A 299 -1.85 10.68 -17.13
C GLY A 299 -0.44 11.22 -17.37
N PRO A 300 0.40 11.29 -16.32
CA PRO A 300 1.77 11.74 -16.49
C PRO A 300 2.48 10.92 -17.58
N SER A 301 3.20 11.62 -18.45
CA SER A 301 4.00 10.97 -19.50
C SER A 301 5.08 10.07 -18.88
N LEU A 302 5.58 9.10 -19.65
CA LEU A 302 6.66 8.23 -19.18
C LEU A 302 7.86 9.06 -18.74
N GLN A 303 8.17 10.06 -19.56
CA GLN A 303 9.27 10.98 -19.33
C GLN A 303 9.06 11.80 -18.04
N ALA A 304 7.84 12.24 -17.74
CA ALA A 304 7.54 12.96 -16.51
C ALA A 304 7.79 12.09 -15.27
N ILE A 305 7.31 10.84 -15.27
CA ILE A 305 7.55 9.89 -14.17
C ILE A 305 9.04 9.59 -14.03
N HIS A 306 9.73 9.32 -15.14
CA HIS A 306 11.17 9.06 -15.14
C HIS A 306 11.96 10.25 -14.56
N ARG A 307 11.65 11.48 -14.99
CA ARG A 307 12.28 12.70 -14.45
C ARG A 307 12.02 12.84 -12.96
N ARG A 308 10.80 12.55 -12.50
CA ARG A 308 10.44 12.60 -11.08
C ARG A 308 11.23 11.58 -10.26
N LEU A 309 11.26 10.31 -10.69
CA LEU A 309 12.01 9.25 -9.99
C LEU A 309 13.50 9.55 -9.97
N TRP A 310 14.07 10.01 -11.09
CA TRP A 310 15.46 10.45 -11.16
C TRP A 310 15.74 11.59 -10.18
N TRP A 311 14.88 12.60 -10.10
CA TRP A 311 15.03 13.71 -9.16
C TRP A 311 14.98 13.24 -7.70
N LEU A 312 14.03 12.37 -7.37
CA LEU A 312 13.89 11.78 -6.03
C LEU A 312 15.15 11.02 -5.64
N GLU A 313 15.68 10.20 -6.54
CA GLU A 313 16.88 9.43 -6.30
C GLU A 313 18.11 10.33 -6.11
N ASN A 314 18.32 11.31 -6.99
CA ASN A 314 19.47 12.21 -6.87
C ASN A 314 19.42 13.04 -5.58
N THR A 315 18.23 13.50 -5.20
CA THR A 315 18.02 14.22 -3.94
C THR A 315 18.37 13.33 -2.73
N TRP A 316 17.97 12.06 -2.76
CA TRP A 316 18.35 11.08 -1.74
C TRP A 316 19.87 10.82 -1.70
N ARG A 317 20.52 10.62 -2.86
CA ARG A 317 21.98 10.43 -2.97
C ARG A 317 22.75 11.63 -2.40
N ILE A 318 22.32 12.85 -2.70
CA ILE A 318 22.92 14.08 -2.14
C ILE A 318 22.74 14.11 -0.61
N ARG A 319 21.55 13.77 -0.09
CA ARG A 319 21.31 13.69 1.36
C ARG A 319 22.21 12.66 2.02
N LEU A 320 22.38 11.47 1.43
CA LEU A 320 23.29 10.45 1.94
C LEU A 320 24.75 10.93 1.96
N ALA A 321 25.21 11.58 0.89
CA ALA A 321 26.55 12.14 0.83
C ALA A 321 26.78 13.16 1.96
N ARG A 322 25.82 14.08 2.19
CA ARG A 322 25.86 15.04 3.30
C ARG A 322 25.94 14.35 4.67
N VAL A 323 25.16 13.31 4.90
CA VAL A 323 25.19 12.54 6.15
C VAL A 323 26.55 11.84 6.34
N ARG A 324 27.12 11.24 5.29
CA ARG A 324 28.44 10.60 5.34
C ARG A 324 29.54 11.61 5.64
N VAL A 325 29.53 12.78 5.01
CA VAL A 325 30.46 13.88 5.29
C VAL A 325 30.34 14.32 6.74
N LYS A 326 29.12 14.61 7.23
CA LYS A 326 28.89 14.99 8.64
C LYS A 326 29.43 13.95 9.62
N LYS A 327 29.16 12.66 9.39
CA LYS A 327 29.69 11.56 10.22
C LYS A 327 31.22 11.47 10.17
N LYS A 328 31.83 11.67 9.00
CA LYS A 328 33.29 11.68 8.85
C LYS A 328 33.92 12.86 9.59
N THR A 329 33.35 14.06 9.45
CA THR A 329 33.78 15.26 10.16
C THR A 329 33.66 15.09 11.68
N GLN A 330 32.55 14.55 12.17
CA GLN A 330 32.36 14.24 13.60
C GLN A 330 33.41 13.26 14.14
N ARG A 331 33.75 12.22 13.36
CA ARG A 331 34.81 11.27 13.74
C ARG A 331 36.20 11.92 13.78
N ILE A 332 36.51 12.80 12.82
CA ILE A 332 37.79 13.53 12.79
C ILE A 332 37.89 14.49 13.98
N LEU A 333 36.85 15.30 14.22
CA LEU A 333 36.80 16.22 15.34
C LEU A 333 36.89 15.51 16.69
N GLY A 334 36.22 14.37 16.85
CA GLY A 334 36.34 13.54 18.04
C GLY A 334 37.76 13.00 18.27
N ARG A 335 38.50 12.65 17.21
CA ARG A 335 39.92 12.26 17.31
C ARG A 335 40.83 13.44 17.67
N LEU A 336 40.45 14.66 17.32
CA LEU A 336 41.17 15.89 17.64
C LEU A 336 40.77 16.49 19.00
N GLY A 337 39.98 15.77 19.82
CA GLY A 337 39.58 16.20 21.16
C GLY A 337 38.40 17.19 21.21
N PHE A 338 37.77 17.50 20.08
CA PHE A 338 36.59 18.36 20.05
C PHE A 338 35.32 17.54 20.30
N THR A 339 34.70 17.70 21.48
CA THR A 339 33.35 17.18 21.76
C THR A 339 32.30 18.20 21.30
N TYR A 340 31.50 17.81 20.31
CA TYR A 340 30.30 18.61 19.97
C TYR A 340 29.29 18.48 21.11
N PRO A 341 28.67 19.57 21.61
CA PRO A 341 27.49 19.44 22.44
C PRO A 341 26.43 18.71 21.61
N LEU A 342 25.90 17.62 22.16
CA LEU A 342 24.76 16.91 21.60
C LEU A 342 23.62 17.91 21.48
N THR A 343 23.39 18.47 20.29
CA THR A 343 22.19 19.27 20.03
C THR A 343 21.00 18.37 20.27
N ARG A 344 20.28 18.65 21.36
CA ARG A 344 18.96 18.08 21.64
C ARG A 344 18.01 18.44 20.49
N LYS A 345 17.29 17.40 20.03
CA LYS A 345 16.14 17.34 19.12
C LYS A 345 16.45 16.92 17.68
#